data_AF-A0A411YH00-F1
#
_entry.id   AF-A0A411YH00-F1
#
_cell.length_a   1.000
_cell.length_b   1.000
_cell.length_c   1.000
_cell.angle_alpha   90.00
_cell.angle_beta   90.00
_cell.angle_gamma   90.00
#
_symmetry.space_group_name_H-M   'P 1'
#
loop_
_entity.id
_entity.type
_entity.pdbx_description
1 polymer ?
#
loop_
_entity_poly.entity_id
_entity_poly.type
_entity_poly.pdbx_seq_one_letter_code
_entity_poly.pdbx_strand_id
1 'polypeptide(L)'
;MSGQHDDEDPADAALVRALSGPAPGEPDEATLSGEQLAEQTGVPEALLDALAREGLLAPREIDGATRYSAGDAEALRAGLALMEAGVPLDELLGLARRHDHAMRVIADEAVELFVRFVRDPIQGSAGSDEEAGEQLVAAFQRMLPASSALVAHHFRRLLLEAAEARAVTGRDTKHDTGGNTEDPGRDTEDTG
;
A
#
# COMPACT_ATOMS: atom_id res chain seq x y z
N MET A 1 -24.31 39.71 3.73
CA MET A 1 -23.19 39.60 2.78
C MET A 1 -22.51 38.28 3.07
N SER A 2 -22.85 37.25 2.29
CA SER A 2 -22.23 35.93 2.38
C SER A 2 -21.62 35.68 1.01
N GLY A 3 -20.32 35.96 0.88
CA GLY A 3 -19.51 35.46 -0.23
C GLY A 3 -18.95 34.12 0.22
N GLN A 4 -19.57 33.04 -0.22
CA GLN A 4 -19.06 31.68 -0.03
C GLN A 4 -18.33 31.29 -1.31
N HIS A 5 -17.06 30.91 -1.13
CA HIS A 5 -16.12 30.48 -2.16
C HIS A 5 -16.67 29.29 -2.98
N ASP A 6 -16.94 29.49 -4.27
CA ASP A 6 -17.16 28.43 -5.27
C ASP A 6 -16.58 28.88 -6.63
N ASP A 7 -15.35 29.42 -6.63
CA ASP A 7 -14.52 29.51 -7.83
C ASP A 7 -13.37 28.49 -7.66
N GLU A 8 -13.60 27.23 -8.05
CA GLU A 8 -12.49 26.31 -8.30
C GLU A 8 -11.66 26.87 -9.45
N ASP A 9 -10.35 27.04 -9.25
CA ASP A 9 -9.39 27.37 -10.31
C ASP A 9 -9.57 26.36 -11.47
N PRO A 10 -9.78 26.79 -12.73
CA PRO A 10 -9.97 25.88 -13.86
C PRO A 10 -8.85 24.84 -14.01
N ALA A 11 -7.63 25.20 -13.62
CA ALA A 11 -6.49 24.29 -13.60
C ALA A 11 -6.69 23.16 -12.57
N ASP A 12 -7.15 23.50 -11.38
CA ASP A 12 -7.46 22.53 -10.32
C ASP A 12 -8.67 21.68 -10.71
N ALA A 13 -9.68 22.25 -11.38
CA ALA A 13 -10.84 21.49 -11.87
C ALA A 13 -10.44 20.39 -12.88
N ALA A 14 -9.44 20.64 -13.73
CA ALA A 14 -8.89 19.62 -14.63
C ALA A 14 -8.20 18.49 -13.84
N LEU A 15 -7.42 18.85 -12.82
CA LEU A 15 -6.75 17.88 -11.94
C LEU A 15 -7.75 17.07 -11.11
N VAL A 16 -8.77 17.70 -10.53
CA VAL A 16 -9.84 17.04 -9.77
C VAL A 16 -10.56 15.99 -10.61
N ARG A 17 -10.88 16.32 -11.88
CA ARG A 17 -11.45 15.35 -12.82
C ARG A 17 -10.52 14.17 -13.07
N ALA A 18 -9.21 14.41 -13.23
CA ALA A 18 -8.23 13.34 -13.40
C ALA A 18 -8.11 12.45 -12.15
N LEU A 19 -8.15 13.04 -10.95
CA LEU A 19 -8.13 12.32 -9.66
C LEU A 19 -9.39 11.46 -9.44
N SER A 20 -10.53 11.91 -9.99
CA SER A 20 -11.79 11.19 -9.92
C SER A 20 -11.87 10.03 -10.93
N GLY A 21 -11.02 10.08 -11.97
CA GLY A 21 -10.90 9.05 -13.00
C GLY A 21 -10.12 7.80 -12.55
N PRO A 22 -9.85 6.84 -13.46
CA PRO A 22 -8.95 5.72 -13.15
C PRO A 22 -7.54 6.22 -12.82
N ALA A 23 -6.91 5.62 -11.81
CA ALA A 23 -5.56 6.00 -11.43
C ALA A 23 -4.57 5.69 -12.58
N PRO A 24 -3.63 6.60 -12.90
CA PRO A 24 -2.62 6.36 -13.91
C PRO A 24 -1.86 5.04 -13.68
N GLY A 25 -1.78 4.21 -14.72
CA GLY A 25 -1.08 2.93 -14.67
C GLY A 25 -1.92 1.74 -14.19
N GLU A 26 -3.15 1.98 -13.71
CA GLU A 26 -4.14 0.92 -13.59
C GLU A 26 -4.76 0.62 -14.97
N PRO A 27 -5.08 -0.64 -15.27
CA PRO A 27 -5.83 -0.96 -16.47
C PRO A 27 -7.14 -0.17 -16.48
N ASP A 28 -7.61 0.22 -17.67
CA ASP A 28 -8.88 0.94 -17.91
C ASP A 28 -10.11 0.04 -17.68
N GLU A 29 -10.03 -0.80 -16.65
CA GLU A 29 -11.08 -1.72 -16.25
C GLU A 29 -12.17 -0.96 -15.50
N ALA A 30 -13.40 -1.21 -15.92
CA ALA A 30 -14.60 -0.65 -15.32
C ALA A 30 -14.56 -0.82 -13.80
N THR A 31 -14.85 0.28 -13.09
CA THR A 31 -14.94 0.26 -11.64
C THR A 31 -15.97 -0.77 -11.17
N LEU A 32 -15.60 -1.60 -10.21
CA LEU A 32 -16.42 -2.71 -9.72
C LEU A 32 -17.43 -2.22 -8.67
N SER A 33 -18.66 -2.74 -8.70
CA SER A 33 -19.55 -2.67 -7.54
C SER A 33 -19.07 -3.61 -6.42
N GLY A 34 -19.60 -3.46 -5.21
CA GLY A 34 -19.34 -4.39 -4.10
C GLY A 34 -19.69 -5.84 -4.47
N GLU A 35 -20.85 -6.05 -5.10
CA GLU A 35 -21.28 -7.38 -5.61
C GLU A 35 -20.29 -7.97 -6.62
N GLN A 36 -19.84 -7.17 -7.59
CA GLN A 36 -18.86 -7.63 -8.59
C GLN A 36 -17.50 -7.95 -7.95
N LEU A 37 -17.06 -7.14 -6.99
CA LEU A 37 -15.82 -7.39 -6.26
C LEU A 37 -15.91 -8.68 -5.43
N ALA A 38 -17.04 -8.89 -4.76
CA ALA A 38 -17.32 -10.10 -3.99
C ALA A 38 -17.33 -11.35 -4.88
N GLU A 39 -18.00 -11.30 -6.04
CA GLU A 39 -18.01 -12.39 -7.01
C GLU A 39 -16.60 -12.72 -7.52
N GLN A 40 -15.81 -11.69 -7.85
CA GLN A 40 -14.47 -11.87 -8.40
C GLN A 40 -13.42 -12.37 -7.40
N THR A 41 -13.60 -12.07 -6.12
CA THR A 41 -12.61 -12.38 -5.07
C THR A 41 -13.07 -13.53 -4.16
N GLY A 42 -14.36 -13.90 -4.21
CA GLY A 42 -14.97 -14.84 -3.28
C GLY A 42 -15.11 -14.30 -1.85
N VAL A 43 -14.83 -13.01 -1.63
CA VAL A 43 -14.93 -12.35 -0.32
C VAL A 43 -16.37 -11.85 -0.12
N PRO A 44 -17.05 -12.21 0.98
CA PRO A 44 -18.41 -11.74 1.24
C PRO A 44 -18.49 -10.21 1.33
N GLU A 45 -19.55 -9.60 0.77
CA GLU A 45 -19.74 -8.14 0.78
C GLU A 45 -19.67 -7.53 2.18
N ALA A 46 -20.24 -8.20 3.19
CA ALA A 46 -20.17 -7.73 4.57
C ALA A 46 -18.72 -7.61 5.11
N LEU A 47 -17.80 -8.44 4.61
CA LEU A 47 -16.38 -8.35 4.94
C LEU A 47 -15.70 -7.25 4.13
N LEU A 48 -16.05 -7.05 2.85
CA LEU A 48 -15.58 -5.91 2.05
C LEU A 48 -15.95 -4.58 2.74
N ASP A 49 -17.20 -4.45 3.18
CA ASP A 49 -17.66 -3.27 3.93
C ASP A 49 -16.90 -3.08 5.23
N ALA A 50 -16.54 -4.17 5.92
CA ALA A 50 -15.76 -4.09 7.14
C ALA A 50 -14.32 -3.63 6.87
N LEU A 51 -13.68 -4.14 5.82
CA LEU A 51 -12.35 -3.71 5.41
C LEU A 51 -12.34 -2.25 4.96
N ALA A 52 -13.36 -1.80 4.22
CA ALA A 52 -13.52 -0.40 3.83
C ALA A 52 -13.69 0.52 5.05
N ARG A 53 -14.52 0.14 6.03
CA ARG A 53 -14.70 0.91 7.28
C ARG A 53 -13.43 1.04 8.11
N GLU A 54 -12.56 0.04 8.05
CA GLU A 54 -11.25 0.04 8.72
C GLU A 54 -10.15 0.72 7.89
N GLY A 55 -10.48 1.27 6.71
CA GLY A 55 -9.52 1.93 5.81
C GLY A 55 -8.58 0.96 5.09
N LEU A 56 -8.85 -0.34 5.11
CA LEU A 56 -8.05 -1.39 4.48
C LEU A 56 -8.45 -1.66 3.02
N LEU A 57 -9.62 -1.18 2.62
CA LEU A 57 -10.02 -1.00 1.22
C LEU A 57 -10.33 0.48 1.02
N ALA A 58 -10.04 0.99 -0.18
CA ALA A 58 -10.20 2.41 -0.50
C ALA A 58 -11.27 2.60 -1.58
N PRO A 59 -12.55 2.30 -1.30
CA PRO A 59 -13.60 2.54 -2.26
C PRO A 59 -13.72 4.03 -2.60
N ARG A 60 -14.18 4.30 -3.81
CA ARG A 60 -14.44 5.65 -4.32
C ARG A 60 -15.94 5.85 -4.50
N GLU A 61 -16.42 7.05 -4.19
CA GLU A 61 -17.78 7.45 -4.53
C GLU A 61 -17.79 8.04 -5.94
N ILE A 62 -18.43 7.35 -6.87
CA ILE A 62 -18.55 7.76 -8.28
C ILE A 62 -20.03 7.73 -8.64
N ASP A 63 -20.56 8.88 -9.07
CA ASP A 63 -21.97 9.08 -9.42
C ASP A 63 -22.95 8.62 -8.31
N GLY A 64 -22.58 8.80 -7.04
CA GLY A 64 -23.40 8.43 -5.88
C GLY A 64 -23.41 6.93 -5.57
N ALA A 65 -22.48 6.17 -6.14
CA ALA A 65 -22.28 4.75 -5.84
C ALA A 65 -20.84 4.48 -5.40
N THR A 66 -20.70 3.63 -4.40
CA THR A 66 -19.43 3.07 -3.96
C THR A 66 -18.86 2.14 -5.04
N ARG A 67 -17.62 2.42 -5.44
CA ARG A 67 -16.91 1.75 -6.53
C ARG A 67 -15.51 1.33 -6.11
N TYR A 68 -15.08 0.19 -6.59
CA TYR A 68 -13.76 -0.37 -6.33
C TYR A 68 -12.93 -0.41 -7.62
N SER A 69 -11.62 -0.27 -7.46
CA SER A 69 -10.65 -0.38 -8.54
C SER A 69 -10.25 -1.84 -8.82
N ALA A 70 -9.60 -2.07 -9.95
CA ALA A 70 -8.91 -3.34 -10.20
C ALA A 70 -7.80 -3.58 -9.15
N GLY A 71 -7.14 -2.52 -8.69
CA GLY A 71 -6.15 -2.57 -7.61
C GLY A 71 -6.71 -3.09 -6.29
N ASP A 72 -7.95 -2.74 -5.93
CA ASP A 72 -8.62 -3.29 -4.75
C ASP A 72 -8.83 -4.81 -4.88
N ALA A 73 -9.22 -5.28 -6.07
CA ALA A 73 -9.38 -6.71 -6.33
C ALA A 73 -8.04 -7.46 -6.27
N GLU A 74 -6.96 -6.87 -6.82
CA GLU A 74 -5.62 -7.43 -6.72
C GLU A 74 -5.10 -7.48 -5.28
N ALA A 75 -5.32 -6.42 -4.49
CA ALA A 75 -4.95 -6.37 -3.08
C ALA A 75 -5.67 -7.44 -2.27
N LEU A 76 -6.97 -7.66 -2.51
CA LEU A 76 -7.73 -8.74 -1.87
C LEU A 76 -7.17 -10.11 -2.25
N ARG A 77 -6.91 -10.37 -3.53
CA ARG A 77 -6.30 -11.64 -3.97
C ARG A 77 -4.92 -11.87 -3.36
N ALA A 78 -4.11 -10.83 -3.22
CA ALA A 78 -2.82 -10.92 -2.54
C ALA A 78 -2.98 -11.27 -1.05
N GLY A 79 -3.94 -10.66 -0.35
CA GLY A 79 -4.28 -11.00 1.02
C GLY A 79 -4.76 -12.45 1.19
N LEU A 80 -5.63 -12.92 0.29
CA LEU A 80 -6.09 -14.32 0.24
C LEU A 80 -4.91 -15.29 0.06
N ALA A 81 -4.00 -15.01 -0.88
CA ALA A 81 -2.82 -15.85 -1.12
C ALA A 81 -1.89 -15.94 0.10
N LEU A 82 -1.75 -14.85 0.88
CA LEU A 82 -0.99 -14.87 2.14
C LEU A 82 -1.67 -15.76 3.20
N MET A 83 -3.00 -15.74 3.28
CA MET A 83 -3.74 -16.64 4.18
C MET A 83 -3.60 -18.10 3.76
N GLU A 84 -3.69 -18.40 2.46
CA GLU A 84 -3.48 -19.75 1.92
C GLU A 84 -2.06 -20.26 2.20
N ALA A 85 -1.06 -19.36 2.24
CA ALA A 85 0.30 -19.66 2.66
C ALA A 85 0.48 -19.86 4.17
N GLY A 86 -0.60 -19.68 4.97
CA GLY A 86 -0.63 -19.96 6.40
C GLY A 86 -0.49 -18.74 7.32
N VAL A 87 -0.57 -17.51 6.78
CA VAL A 87 -0.55 -16.31 7.64
C VAL A 87 -1.92 -16.11 8.28
N PRO A 88 -2.02 -15.98 9.63
CA PRO A 88 -3.29 -15.74 10.31
C PRO A 88 -3.95 -14.43 9.88
N LEU A 89 -5.28 -14.44 9.70
CA LEU A 89 -6.05 -13.26 9.27
C LEU A 89 -5.91 -12.09 10.27
N ASP A 90 -5.98 -12.36 11.56
CA ASP A 90 -5.85 -11.34 12.61
C ASP A 90 -4.48 -10.65 12.59
N GLU A 91 -3.41 -11.40 12.35
CA GLU A 91 -2.06 -10.87 12.16
C GLU A 91 -1.93 -10.05 10.86
N LEU A 92 -2.52 -10.52 9.75
CA LEU A 92 -2.56 -9.76 8.49
C LEU A 92 -3.30 -8.43 8.66
N LEU A 93 -4.48 -8.44 9.28
CA LEU A 93 -5.25 -7.22 9.53
C LEU A 93 -4.50 -6.27 10.48
N GLY A 94 -3.82 -6.82 11.50
CA GLY A 94 -2.97 -6.05 12.39
C GLY A 94 -1.78 -5.40 11.68
N LEU A 95 -1.14 -6.10 10.75
CA LEU A 95 -0.09 -5.56 9.90
C LEU A 95 -0.62 -4.50 8.94
N ALA A 96 -1.74 -4.77 8.26
CA ALA A 96 -2.35 -3.87 7.30
C ALA A 96 -2.74 -2.53 7.94
N ARG A 97 -3.34 -2.53 9.13
CA ARG A 97 -3.66 -1.28 9.86
C ARG A 97 -2.43 -0.46 10.23
N ARG A 98 -1.36 -1.11 10.70
CA ARG A 98 -0.10 -0.41 11.02
C ARG A 98 0.56 0.15 9.76
N HIS A 99 0.50 -0.61 8.66
CA HIS A 99 0.99 -0.17 7.37
C HIS A 99 0.21 1.04 6.86
N ASP A 100 -1.12 0.99 6.84
CA ASP A 100 -1.98 2.10 6.44
C ASP A 100 -1.67 3.37 7.25
N HIS A 101 -1.61 3.27 8.58
CA HIS A 101 -1.28 4.41 9.44
C HIS A 101 0.08 5.04 9.10
N ALA A 102 1.11 4.22 8.89
CA ALA A 102 2.43 4.71 8.51
C ALA A 102 2.44 5.32 7.10
N MET A 103 1.72 4.72 6.15
CA MET A 103 1.66 5.17 4.77
C MET A 103 0.89 6.47 4.61
N ARG A 104 -0.16 6.72 5.41
CA ARG A 104 -0.89 8.01 5.38
C ARG A 104 0.02 9.20 5.63
N VAL A 105 0.87 9.10 6.65
CA VAL A 105 1.85 10.16 6.96
C VAL A 105 2.79 10.41 5.77
N ILE A 106 3.31 9.33 5.16
CA ILE A 106 4.21 9.44 4.00
C ILE A 106 3.48 10.01 2.78
N ALA A 107 2.23 9.61 2.55
CA ALA A 107 1.41 10.08 1.44
C ALA A 107 1.13 11.59 1.57
N ASP A 108 0.76 12.07 2.75
CA ASP A 108 0.53 13.49 3.02
C ASP A 108 1.80 14.30 2.75
N GLU A 109 2.97 13.85 3.24
CA GLU A 109 4.25 14.49 2.95
C GLU A 109 4.59 14.51 1.45
N ALA A 110 4.31 13.41 0.73
CA ALA A 110 4.56 13.32 -0.71
C ALA A 110 3.65 14.27 -1.51
N VAL A 111 2.38 14.42 -1.11
CA VAL A 111 1.44 15.37 -1.72
C VAL A 111 1.90 16.80 -1.46
N GLU A 112 2.35 17.14 -0.26
CA GLU A 112 2.92 18.47 0.04
C GLU A 112 4.14 18.80 -0.84
N LEU A 113 5.00 17.81 -1.11
CA LEU A 113 6.11 17.97 -2.06
C LEU A 113 5.60 18.21 -3.48
N PHE A 114 4.57 17.49 -3.92
CA PHE A 114 3.95 17.71 -5.23
C PHE A 114 3.35 19.12 -5.33
N VAL A 115 2.61 19.57 -4.31
CA VAL A 115 2.03 20.92 -4.29
C VAL A 115 3.13 21.97 -4.45
N ARG A 116 4.14 21.93 -3.57
CA ARG A 116 5.20 22.94 -3.53
C ARG A 116 6.10 22.94 -4.77
N PHE A 117 6.42 21.78 -5.33
CA PHE A 117 7.44 21.67 -6.39
C PHE A 117 6.87 21.41 -7.78
N VAL A 118 5.57 21.16 -7.91
CA VAL A 118 4.93 20.87 -9.20
C VAL A 118 3.71 21.77 -9.39
N ARG A 119 2.75 21.74 -8.46
CA ARG A 119 1.51 22.52 -8.62
C ARG A 119 1.76 24.02 -8.61
N ASP A 120 2.36 24.55 -7.54
CA ASP A 120 2.55 26.00 -7.38
C ASP A 120 3.45 26.59 -8.49
N PRO A 121 4.55 25.92 -8.92
CA PRO A 121 5.33 26.39 -10.06
C PRO A 121 4.57 26.39 -11.40
N ILE A 122 3.73 25.39 -11.67
CA ILE A 122 2.90 25.35 -12.89
C ILE A 122 1.90 26.50 -12.87
N GLN A 123 1.16 26.68 -11.77
CA GLN A 123 0.22 27.79 -11.61
C GLN A 123 0.90 29.16 -11.72
N GLY A 124 2.13 29.30 -11.21
CA GLY A 124 2.86 30.56 -11.25
C GLY A 124 3.52 30.91 -12.59
N SER A 125 3.58 29.98 -13.55
CA SER A 125 4.33 30.16 -14.81
C SER A 125 3.55 29.90 -16.09
N ALA A 126 2.41 29.22 -16.02
CA ALA A 126 1.55 28.97 -17.18
C ALA A 126 0.97 30.26 -17.77
N GLY A 127 0.77 30.28 -19.09
CA GLY A 127 0.17 31.41 -19.80
C GLY A 127 -1.35 31.50 -19.64
N SER A 128 -2.00 30.42 -19.22
CA SER A 128 -3.43 30.34 -18.92
C SER A 128 -3.75 29.20 -17.94
N ASP A 129 -4.94 29.24 -17.33
CA ASP A 129 -5.43 28.19 -16.42
C ASP A 129 -5.67 26.86 -17.16
N GLU A 130 -6.06 26.92 -18.43
CA GLU A 130 -6.21 25.73 -19.29
C GLU A 130 -4.86 25.04 -19.50
N GLU A 131 -3.82 25.83 -19.82
CA GLU A 131 -2.44 25.32 -19.97
C GLU A 131 -1.93 24.75 -18.64
N ALA A 132 -2.18 25.42 -17.53
CA ALA A 132 -1.83 24.92 -16.20
C ALA A 132 -2.53 23.58 -15.91
N GLY A 133 -3.82 23.47 -16.19
CA GLY A 133 -4.59 22.24 -16.02
C GLY A 133 -4.04 21.07 -16.82
N GLU A 134 -3.72 21.28 -18.10
CA GLU A 134 -3.10 20.25 -18.95
C GLU A 134 -1.74 19.80 -18.39
N GLN A 135 -0.90 20.74 -17.96
CA GLN A 135 0.40 20.45 -17.36
C GLN A 135 0.28 19.68 -16.04
N LEU A 136 -0.68 20.05 -15.18
CA LEU A 136 -0.95 19.35 -13.91
C LEU A 136 -1.39 17.91 -14.14
N VAL A 137 -2.31 17.68 -15.07
CA VAL A 137 -2.78 16.33 -15.43
C VAL A 137 -1.63 15.49 -15.99
N ALA A 138 -0.81 16.05 -16.88
CA ALA A 138 0.37 15.36 -17.42
C ALA A 138 1.40 15.04 -16.34
N ALA A 139 1.61 15.94 -15.37
CA ALA A 139 2.47 15.69 -14.23
C ALA A 139 1.94 14.56 -13.35
N PHE A 140 0.65 14.59 -13.01
CA PHE A 140 -0.03 13.54 -12.25
C PHE A 140 0.10 12.16 -12.91
N GLN A 141 -0.22 12.07 -14.21
CA GLN A 141 -0.15 10.82 -14.99
C GLN A 141 1.25 10.20 -15.02
N ARG A 142 2.29 11.04 -14.97
CA ARG A 142 3.69 10.60 -14.97
C ARG A 142 4.20 10.27 -13.56
N MET A 143 3.83 11.06 -12.56
CA MET A 143 4.41 10.99 -11.23
C MET A 143 3.81 9.88 -10.39
N LEU A 144 2.49 9.65 -10.46
CA LEU A 144 1.83 8.64 -9.63
C LEU A 144 2.38 7.21 -9.88
N PRO A 145 2.53 6.73 -11.14
CA PRO A 145 3.11 5.41 -11.37
C PRO A 145 4.57 5.32 -10.92
N ALA A 146 5.33 6.41 -11.09
CA ALA A 146 6.74 6.47 -10.70
C ALA A 146 6.92 6.41 -9.17
N SER A 147 6.09 7.14 -8.41
CA SER A 147 6.12 7.09 -6.95
C SER A 147 5.72 5.71 -6.42
N SER A 148 4.66 5.12 -6.98
CA SER A 148 4.19 3.78 -6.57
C SER A 148 5.27 2.71 -6.84
N ALA A 149 5.92 2.76 -8.01
CA ALA A 149 7.01 1.85 -8.35
C ALA A 149 8.21 1.99 -7.41
N LEU A 150 8.56 3.22 -7.02
CA LEU A 150 9.66 3.49 -6.09
C LEU A 150 9.36 2.92 -4.70
N VAL A 151 8.18 3.18 -4.15
CA VAL A 151 7.77 2.69 -2.83
C VAL A 151 7.69 1.17 -2.82
N ALA A 152 7.07 0.55 -3.82
CA ALA A 152 6.99 -0.90 -3.93
C ALA A 152 8.37 -1.55 -4.02
N HIS A 153 9.30 -0.96 -4.80
CA HIS A 153 10.68 -1.44 -4.87
C HIS A 153 11.37 -1.37 -3.51
N HIS A 154 11.27 -0.23 -2.81
CA HIS A 154 11.90 -0.03 -1.52
C HIS A 154 11.33 -0.97 -0.45
N PHE A 155 10.00 -1.13 -0.40
CA PHE A 155 9.36 -2.05 0.53
C PHE A 155 9.82 -3.49 0.31
N ARG A 156 9.88 -3.95 -0.95
CA ARG A 156 10.43 -5.27 -1.28
C ARG A 156 11.89 -5.43 -0.83
N ARG A 157 12.72 -4.40 -0.98
CA ARG A 157 14.10 -4.38 -0.47
C ARG A 157 14.15 -4.56 1.05
N LEU A 158 13.34 -3.80 1.79
CA LEU A 158 13.26 -3.91 3.25
C LEU A 158 12.82 -5.31 3.71
N LEU A 159 11.84 -5.92 3.03
CA LEU A 159 11.41 -7.28 3.33
C LEU A 159 12.54 -8.30 3.16
N LEU A 160 13.28 -8.21 2.05
CA LEU A 160 14.41 -9.12 1.77
C LEU A 160 15.53 -8.95 2.79
N GLU A 161 15.90 -7.71 3.12
CA GLU A 161 16.92 -7.41 4.14
C GLU A 161 16.50 -7.95 5.52
N ALA A 162 15.24 -7.77 5.90
CA ALA A 162 14.71 -8.25 7.16
C ALA A 162 14.60 -9.79 7.23
N ALA A 163 14.36 -10.46 6.10
CA ALA A 163 14.35 -11.91 6.00
C ALA A 163 15.77 -12.49 6.08
N GLU A 164 16.71 -11.90 5.36
CA GLU A 164 18.13 -12.30 5.36
C GLU A 164 18.72 -12.21 6.77
N ALA A 165 18.51 -11.09 7.46
CA ALA A 165 18.98 -10.88 8.83
C ALA A 165 18.50 -12.01 9.77
N ARG A 166 17.23 -12.40 9.69
CA ARG A 166 16.66 -13.48 10.51
C ARG A 166 17.17 -14.86 10.13
N ALA A 167 17.39 -15.12 8.83
CA ALA A 167 17.91 -16.39 8.35
C ALA A 167 19.38 -16.61 8.72
N VAL A 168 20.16 -15.54 8.86
CA VAL A 168 21.53 -15.60 9.39
C VAL A 168 21.50 -15.85 10.90
N THR A 169 20.77 -15.04 11.67
CA THR A 169 20.71 -15.19 13.15
C THR A 169 20.10 -16.52 13.61
N GLY A 170 19.15 -17.07 12.84
CA GLY A 170 18.55 -18.38 13.14
C GLY A 170 19.46 -19.57 12.87
N ARG A 171 20.56 -19.39 12.11
CA ARG A 171 21.59 -20.42 11.91
C ARG A 171 22.58 -20.47 13.06
N ASP A 172 22.89 -19.32 13.67
CA ASP A 172 23.87 -19.22 14.76
C ASP A 172 23.35 -19.86 16.07
N THR A 173 22.05 -19.78 16.34
CA THR A 173 21.46 -20.39 17.56
C THR A 173 21.31 -21.91 17.52
N LYS A 174 21.30 -22.51 16.31
CA LYS A 174 21.11 -23.96 16.16
C LYS A 174 22.43 -24.76 16.25
N HIS A 175 23.59 -24.08 16.27
CA HIS A 175 24.91 -24.73 16.32
C HIS A 175 25.50 -24.84 17.74
N ASP A 176 24.89 -24.23 18.75
CA ASP A 176 25.49 -24.09 20.10
C ASP A 176 24.84 -24.96 21.20
N THR A 177 24.00 -25.95 20.85
CA THR A 177 23.38 -26.87 21.84
C THR A 177 23.89 -28.32 21.72
N GLY A 178 24.98 -28.55 20.97
CA GLY A 178 25.45 -29.90 20.62
C GLY A 178 26.63 -30.46 21.41
N GLY A 179 27.21 -29.74 22.37
CA GLY A 179 28.49 -30.14 22.95
C GLY A 179 28.67 -29.83 24.42
N ASN A 180 27.98 -30.55 25.31
CA ASN A 180 28.66 -31.09 26.49
C ASN A 180 27.86 -32.25 27.12
N THR A 181 28.19 -33.47 26.72
CA THR A 181 27.92 -34.67 27.53
C THR A 181 29.25 -35.38 27.68
N GLU A 182 30.10 -34.88 28.58
CA GLU A 182 31.21 -35.67 29.10
C GLU A 182 30.63 -36.77 29.99
N ASP A 183 30.78 -37.99 29.48
CA ASP A 183 30.40 -39.29 30.05
C ASP A 183 31.26 -39.61 31.29
N PRO A 184 30.66 -39.94 32.46
CA PRO A 184 31.41 -40.37 33.62
C PRO A 184 31.66 -41.88 33.54
N GLY A 185 32.86 -42.29 33.10
CA GLY A 185 33.12 -43.70 32.86
C GLY A 185 34.56 -44.16 33.10
N ARG A 186 34.74 -44.80 34.27
CA ARG A 186 35.69 -45.89 34.58
C ARG A 186 37.17 -45.54 34.74
N ASP A 187 37.61 -45.60 36.00
CA ASP A 187 38.81 -46.35 36.33
C ASP A 187 38.43 -47.51 37.27
N THR A 188 38.65 -48.72 36.77
CA THR A 188 38.56 -49.98 37.50
C THR A 188 39.93 -50.32 38.10
N GLU A 189 39.89 -50.67 39.38
CA GLU A 189 40.66 -51.74 40.04
C GLU A 189 42.13 -51.54 40.46
N ASP A 190 42.33 -51.97 41.72
CA ASP A 190 43.42 -52.76 42.28
C ASP A 190 44.64 -52.04 42.88
N THR A 191 44.74 -52.05 44.22
CA THR A 191 45.83 -52.80 44.91
C THR A 191 45.54 -52.96 46.41
N GLY A 192 45.65 -54.20 46.91
CA GLY A 192 46.29 -54.53 48.22
C GLY A 192 45.40 -54.66 49.45
#